data_AF-A0A3P1WXZ7-F1
#
_entry.id   AF-A0A3P1WXZ7-F1
#
_cell.length_a   1.000
_cell.length_b   1.000
_cell.length_c   1.000
_cell.angle_alpha   90.00
_cell.angle_beta   90.00
_cell.angle_gamma   90.00
#
_symmetry.space_group_name_H-M   'P 1'
#
loop_
_entity.id
_entity.type
_entity.pdbx_description
1 polymer ?
#
loop_
_entity_poly.entity_id
_entity_poly.type
_entity_poly.pdbx_seq_one_letter_code
_entity_poly.pdbx_strand_id
1 'polypeptide(L)'
;MGFTDGQRQPRRTYRVLKALPAETFRDQQQRASIELFVQDPKRDVRLYDLEQPLLENARTFFPDRTPDRHAEASRAARMPVYEVRDRSGAGWRGAVVRDDVGDPWLTYAAKHDHFHASVAGALSAKVSQDTKVAPLSGRMPTKADYKIRAREERAALEFDWRRGIVNSVIVGIAAALKQDESIDVELEAPPARTETARLTIRFEEHEQPDALSDGAGLATSSSIATMELRCSGPSQRAVDAALQEVLPVLQSDQSGIDAHYDLAGNMSIWLTVSHAKLAQIVAAAELDDPQVGIPDEAITPTHLHYVHRDGLTRAVVQGRSVRSVCGFWFVPTKDDGCGLPICPACEERWPAAQLVVDLIRRRYSVE
;
A
#
# COMPACT_ATOMS: atom_id res chain seq x y z
N MET A 1 5.32 -8.17 -3.04
CA MET A 1 5.84 -7.82 -4.38
C MET A 1 6.58 -8.98 -5.01
N GLY A 2 6.16 -9.43 -6.21
CA GLY A 2 6.80 -10.54 -6.91
C GLY A 2 8.16 -10.14 -7.48
N PHE A 3 9.21 -10.81 -7.00
CA PHE A 3 10.37 -11.10 -7.83
C PHE A 3 9.84 -11.75 -9.11
N THR A 4 9.80 -11.02 -10.21
CA THR A 4 9.60 -11.66 -11.51
C THR A 4 10.95 -12.28 -11.85
N ASP A 5 11.05 -13.61 -11.74
CA ASP A 5 12.24 -14.40 -12.08
C ASP A 5 13.55 -14.02 -11.36
N GLY A 6 13.46 -13.63 -10.08
CA GLY A 6 14.65 -13.40 -9.25
C GLY A 6 15.49 -12.16 -9.62
N GLN A 7 15.08 -11.35 -10.60
CA GLN A 7 15.73 -10.09 -10.95
C GLN A 7 14.98 -8.89 -10.37
N ARG A 8 15.72 -7.92 -9.81
CA ARG A 8 15.13 -6.72 -9.23
C ARG A 8 14.73 -5.73 -10.32
N GLN A 9 13.68 -4.96 -10.04
CA GLN A 9 13.12 -3.94 -10.94
C GLN A 9 14.10 -2.76 -11.16
N PRO A 10 14.10 -2.11 -12.34
CA PRO A 10 14.94 -0.96 -12.61
C PRO A 10 14.77 0.19 -11.64
N ARG A 11 15.89 0.74 -11.16
CA ARG A 11 15.92 1.89 -10.24
C ARG A 11 16.85 2.97 -10.74
N ARG A 12 16.60 4.21 -10.31
CA ARG A 12 17.52 5.34 -10.56
C ARG A 12 18.47 5.52 -9.41
N THR A 13 19.67 6.00 -9.72
CA THR A 13 20.57 6.54 -8.69
C THR A 13 20.03 7.87 -8.15
N TYR A 14 20.34 8.19 -6.91
CA TYR A 14 20.05 9.48 -6.26
C TYR A 14 20.59 10.66 -7.06
N ARG A 15 21.73 10.47 -7.74
CA ARG A 15 22.29 11.47 -8.66
C ARG A 15 21.37 11.77 -9.84
N VAL A 16 20.82 10.73 -10.47
CA VAL A 16 19.85 10.91 -11.55
C VAL A 16 18.59 11.57 -11.03
N LEU A 17 18.13 11.21 -9.82
CA LEU A 17 17.00 11.87 -9.20
C LEU A 17 17.21 13.38 -9.00
N LYS A 18 18.44 13.81 -8.65
CA LYS A 18 18.78 15.24 -8.56
C LYS A 18 18.88 15.96 -9.91
N ALA A 19 19.31 15.23 -10.93
CA ALA A 19 19.60 15.82 -12.25
C ALA A 19 18.35 15.91 -13.14
N LEU A 20 17.36 15.04 -12.90
CA LEU A 20 16.08 15.08 -13.61
C LEU A 20 15.25 16.26 -13.12
N PRO A 21 14.77 17.12 -14.03
CA PRO A 21 13.86 18.19 -13.66
C PRO A 21 12.53 17.65 -13.11
N ALA A 22 11.93 18.36 -12.16
CA ALA A 22 10.69 17.92 -11.49
C ALA A 22 9.53 17.74 -12.49
N GLU A 23 9.47 18.53 -13.56
CA GLU A 23 8.47 18.43 -14.61
C GLU A 23 8.51 17.10 -15.40
N THR A 24 9.60 16.33 -15.27
CA THR A 24 9.71 15.01 -15.92
C THR A 24 8.96 13.90 -15.18
N PHE A 25 8.48 14.16 -13.96
CA PHE A 25 7.61 13.28 -13.19
C PHE A 25 6.16 13.65 -13.47
N ARG A 26 5.28 12.67 -13.73
CA ARG A 26 3.89 12.94 -14.15
C ARG A 26 3.02 13.46 -13.01
N ASP A 27 3.19 12.90 -11.83
CA ASP A 27 2.40 13.19 -10.64
C ASP A 27 2.94 14.42 -9.87
N GLN A 28 2.07 15.41 -9.61
CA GLN A 28 2.42 16.64 -8.93
C GLN A 28 2.76 16.44 -7.44
N GLN A 29 2.09 15.52 -6.74
CA GLN A 29 2.40 15.17 -5.34
C GLN A 29 3.77 14.49 -5.24
N GLN A 30 4.11 13.67 -6.23
CA GLN A 30 5.43 13.07 -6.33
C GLN A 30 6.53 14.11 -6.52
N ARG A 31 6.30 15.18 -7.32
CA ARG A 31 7.28 16.27 -7.48
C ARG A 31 7.65 16.92 -6.15
N ALA A 32 6.65 17.32 -5.36
CA ALA A 32 6.89 17.91 -4.05
C ALA A 32 7.64 16.95 -3.11
N SER A 33 7.27 15.67 -3.13
CA SER A 33 7.94 14.64 -2.33
C SER A 33 9.40 14.45 -2.72
N ILE A 34 9.72 14.52 -4.02
CA ILE A 34 11.09 14.44 -4.54
C ILE A 34 11.91 15.64 -4.10
N GLU A 35 11.37 16.85 -4.21
CA GLU A 35 12.07 18.08 -3.79
C GLU A 35 12.46 18.01 -2.31
N LEU A 36 11.52 17.58 -1.47
CA LEU A 36 11.77 17.37 -0.03
C LEU A 36 12.83 16.28 0.20
N PHE A 37 12.80 15.19 -0.56
CA PHE A 37 13.81 14.13 -0.47
C PHE A 37 15.19 14.56 -0.96
N VAL A 38 15.26 15.37 -2.01
CA VAL A 38 16.51 15.92 -2.55
C VAL A 38 17.17 16.83 -1.53
N GLN A 39 16.37 17.62 -0.79
CA GLN A 39 16.83 18.46 0.32
C GLN A 39 17.26 17.64 1.55
N ASP A 40 16.50 16.60 1.91
CA ASP A 40 16.82 15.70 3.02
C ASP A 40 16.59 14.21 2.65
N PRO A 41 17.66 13.48 2.28
CA PRO A 41 17.58 12.06 1.91
C PRO A 41 17.17 11.13 3.06
N LYS A 42 17.11 11.63 4.30
CA LYS A 42 16.62 10.84 5.44
C LYS A 42 15.10 10.79 5.49
N ARG A 43 14.39 11.70 4.80
CA ARG A 43 12.93 11.68 4.73
C ARG A 43 12.42 10.37 4.15
N ASP A 44 11.30 9.94 4.69
CA ASP A 44 10.60 8.76 4.21
C ASP A 44 9.73 9.15 3.01
N VAL A 45 10.30 8.94 1.82
CA VAL A 45 9.64 9.21 0.54
C VAL A 45 9.67 7.94 -0.27
N ARG A 46 8.51 7.55 -0.81
CA ARG A 46 8.38 6.41 -1.72
C ARG A 46 8.91 6.80 -3.09
N LEU A 47 10.17 6.51 -3.34
CA LEU A 47 10.85 6.80 -4.60
C LEU A 47 10.67 5.67 -5.63
N TYR A 48 10.27 4.49 -5.18
CA TYR A 48 10.01 3.33 -6.01
C TYR A 48 8.78 3.51 -6.92
N ASP A 49 7.69 4.07 -6.38
CA ASP A 49 6.41 4.24 -7.09
C ASP A 49 6.38 5.50 -7.96
N LEU A 50 7.52 6.15 -8.19
CA LEU A 50 7.54 7.34 -9.02
C LEU A 50 7.13 7.02 -10.47
N GLU A 51 6.17 7.79 -10.96
CA GLU A 51 5.73 7.83 -12.34
C GLU A 51 6.75 8.61 -13.16
N GLN A 52 7.84 7.93 -13.49
CA GLN A 52 8.95 8.47 -14.26
C GLN A 52 9.06 7.69 -15.59
N PRO A 53 8.87 8.35 -16.75
CA PRO A 53 8.77 7.68 -18.04
C PRO A 53 9.99 6.83 -18.46
N LEU A 54 11.21 7.20 -18.05
CA LEU A 54 12.42 6.40 -18.34
C LEU A 54 12.43 5.11 -17.52
N LEU A 55 12.00 5.15 -16.26
CA LEU A 55 11.86 3.95 -15.42
C LEU A 55 10.70 3.08 -15.88
N GLU A 56 9.56 3.66 -16.26
CA GLU A 56 8.46 2.91 -16.90
C GLU A 56 8.97 2.19 -18.15
N ASN A 57 9.68 2.88 -19.03
CA ASN A 57 10.25 2.25 -20.21
C ASN A 57 11.28 1.16 -19.84
N ALA A 58 12.15 1.39 -18.85
CA ALA A 58 13.07 0.37 -18.38
C ALA A 58 12.35 -0.89 -17.89
N ARG A 59 11.26 -0.73 -17.12
CA ARG A 59 10.42 -1.82 -16.60
C ARG A 59 9.75 -2.66 -17.69
N THR A 60 9.57 -2.11 -18.90
CA THR A 60 9.07 -2.91 -20.04
C THR A 60 10.10 -3.87 -20.63
N PHE A 61 11.39 -3.67 -20.35
CA PHE A 61 12.47 -4.54 -20.85
C PHE A 61 12.94 -5.52 -19.79
N PHE A 62 13.22 -5.06 -18.57
CA PHE A 62 13.66 -5.92 -17.49
C PHE A 62 12.44 -6.54 -16.77
N PRO A 63 12.40 -7.86 -16.53
CA PRO A 63 13.55 -8.77 -16.39
C PRO A 63 13.95 -9.58 -17.63
N ASP A 64 13.03 -9.78 -18.58
CA ASP A 64 13.16 -10.85 -19.60
C ASP A 64 13.85 -10.41 -20.91
N ARG A 65 14.08 -9.11 -21.08
CA ARG A 65 14.68 -8.52 -22.28
C ARG A 65 15.71 -7.45 -21.89
N THR A 66 16.57 -7.11 -22.83
CA THR A 66 17.48 -5.97 -22.69
C THR A 66 17.09 -4.89 -23.69
N PRO A 67 17.05 -3.60 -23.28
CA PRO A 67 16.86 -2.50 -24.22
C PRO A 67 17.99 -2.43 -25.27
N ASP A 68 17.85 -1.54 -26.24
CA ASP A 68 18.90 -1.26 -27.23
C ASP A 68 20.22 -0.92 -26.51
N ARG A 69 21.29 -1.62 -26.88
CA ARG A 69 22.62 -1.36 -26.35
C ARG A 69 23.19 -0.11 -27.01
N HIS A 70 23.59 0.88 -26.22
CA HIS A 70 24.28 2.06 -26.72
C HIS A 70 25.77 1.76 -26.92
N ALA A 71 26.19 1.56 -28.17
CA ALA A 71 27.51 1.03 -28.52
C ALA A 71 28.68 1.91 -28.01
N GLU A 72 28.59 3.22 -28.20
CA GLU A 72 29.67 4.14 -27.81
C GLU A 72 29.83 4.24 -26.28
N ALA A 73 28.74 4.52 -25.58
CA ALA A 73 28.68 4.47 -24.12
C ALA A 73 29.16 3.14 -23.55
N SER A 74 28.74 2.02 -24.14
CA SER A 74 29.20 0.69 -23.70
C SER A 74 30.71 0.53 -23.83
N ARG A 75 31.30 1.02 -24.92
CA ARG A 75 32.75 0.99 -25.13
C ARG A 75 33.48 1.88 -24.13
N ALA A 76 32.98 3.09 -23.90
CA ALA A 76 33.57 4.05 -22.97
C ALA A 76 33.49 3.57 -21.51
N ALA A 77 32.36 2.97 -21.14
CA ALA A 77 32.12 2.39 -19.82
C ALA A 77 32.84 1.05 -19.62
N ARG A 78 33.25 0.37 -20.69
CA ARG A 78 33.77 -1.02 -20.65
C ARG A 78 32.78 -2.02 -20.05
N MET A 79 31.49 -1.74 -20.18
CA MET A 79 30.39 -2.62 -19.76
C MET A 79 29.15 -2.35 -20.63
N PRO A 80 28.15 -3.26 -20.69
CA PRO A 80 26.91 -2.98 -21.40
C PRO A 80 26.16 -1.78 -20.81
N VAL A 81 25.85 -0.80 -21.66
CA VAL A 81 24.99 0.33 -21.36
C VAL A 81 23.76 0.24 -22.25
N TYR A 82 22.58 0.26 -21.63
CA TYR A 82 21.29 0.14 -22.30
C TYR A 82 20.59 1.50 -22.33
N GLU A 83 19.98 1.84 -23.46
CA GLU A 83 19.25 3.10 -23.63
C GLU A 83 17.76 2.89 -23.35
N VAL A 84 17.19 3.75 -22.51
CA VAL A 84 15.73 3.83 -22.28
C VAL A 84 15.22 5.20 -22.68
N ARG A 85 13.95 5.30 -23.05
CA ARG A 85 13.37 6.46 -23.73
C ARG A 85 12.06 6.89 -23.10
N ASP A 86 11.90 8.20 -22.90
CA ASP A 86 10.59 8.78 -22.66
C ASP A 86 9.81 8.80 -23.99
N ARG A 87 8.70 8.06 -24.04
CA ARG A 87 7.81 7.97 -25.22
C ARG A 87 6.64 8.95 -25.17
N SER A 88 6.48 9.67 -24.06
CA SER A 88 5.33 10.52 -23.78
C SER A 88 5.57 12.02 -23.94
N GLY A 89 6.81 12.46 -24.19
CA GLY A 89 7.12 13.89 -24.21
C GLY A 89 8.51 14.25 -24.73
N ALA A 90 9.21 15.10 -23.97
CA ALA A 90 10.33 15.98 -24.36
C ALA A 90 11.63 15.32 -24.88
N GLY A 91 11.59 14.05 -25.29
CA GLY A 91 12.71 13.35 -25.92
C GLY A 91 13.81 12.96 -24.93
N TRP A 92 13.48 12.69 -23.67
CA TRP A 92 14.47 12.23 -22.71
C TRP A 92 15.01 10.84 -23.05
N ARG A 93 16.29 10.64 -22.74
CA ARG A 93 17.05 9.40 -22.87
C ARG A 93 17.72 9.08 -21.55
N GLY A 94 17.75 7.80 -21.20
CA GLY A 94 18.34 7.28 -19.98
C GLY A 94 19.36 6.20 -20.28
N ALA A 95 20.46 6.18 -19.53
CA ALA A 95 21.46 5.12 -19.57
C ALA A 95 21.27 4.18 -18.36
N VAL A 96 20.96 2.92 -18.64
CA VAL A 96 20.83 1.86 -17.66
C VAL A 96 22.04 0.94 -17.74
N VAL A 97 22.64 0.64 -16.60
CA VAL A 97 23.72 -0.36 -16.44
C VAL A 97 23.28 -1.41 -15.44
N ARG A 98 23.85 -2.61 -15.50
CA ARG A 98 23.68 -3.62 -14.45
C ARG A 98 24.84 -3.54 -13.47
N ASP A 99 24.57 -3.63 -12.18
CA ASP A 99 25.62 -3.80 -11.18
C ASP A 99 26.19 -5.23 -11.18
N ASP A 100 27.13 -5.52 -10.27
CA ASP A 100 27.82 -6.81 -10.19
C ASP A 100 26.86 -7.99 -9.90
N VAL A 101 25.69 -7.72 -9.32
CA VAL A 101 24.66 -8.72 -9.00
C VAL A 101 23.61 -8.81 -10.12
N GLY A 102 23.70 -7.94 -11.14
CA GLY A 102 22.82 -7.90 -12.28
C GLY A 102 21.64 -6.93 -12.14
N ASP A 103 21.57 -6.15 -11.06
CA ASP A 103 20.46 -5.22 -10.81
C ASP A 103 20.53 -4.03 -11.79
N PRO A 104 19.43 -3.66 -12.46
CA PRO A 104 19.41 -2.55 -13.42
C PRO A 104 19.31 -1.18 -12.72
N TRP A 105 20.29 -0.31 -13.01
CA TRP A 105 20.42 1.04 -12.49
C TRP A 105 20.46 2.10 -13.59
N LEU A 106 19.52 3.05 -13.56
CA LEU A 106 19.56 4.28 -14.33
C LEU A 106 20.60 5.23 -13.71
N THR A 107 21.73 5.40 -14.38
CA THR A 107 22.91 6.14 -13.88
C THR A 107 23.11 7.50 -14.55
N TYR A 108 22.46 7.73 -15.69
CA TYR A 108 22.50 8.99 -16.43
C TYR A 108 21.20 9.24 -17.18
N ALA A 109 20.77 10.50 -17.27
CA ALA A 109 19.62 10.90 -18.07
C ALA A 109 19.82 12.32 -18.62
N ALA A 110 19.39 12.53 -19.86
CA ALA A 110 19.47 13.82 -20.56
C ALA A 110 18.45 13.89 -21.71
N LYS A 111 18.21 15.08 -22.25
CA LYS A 111 17.49 15.23 -23.53
C LYS A 111 18.28 14.61 -24.68
N HIS A 112 17.58 14.10 -25.68
CA HIS A 112 18.13 13.31 -26.81
C HIS A 112 19.51 13.76 -27.33
N ASP A 113 19.63 15.00 -27.82
CA ASP A 113 20.89 15.47 -28.42
C ASP A 113 22.03 15.53 -27.40
N HIS A 114 21.74 16.07 -26.21
CA HIS A 114 22.73 16.15 -25.14
C HIS A 114 23.13 14.78 -24.62
N PHE A 115 22.19 13.82 -24.59
CA PHE A 115 22.44 12.45 -24.20
C PHE A 115 23.49 11.82 -25.11
N HIS A 116 23.26 11.79 -26.43
CA HIS A 116 24.21 11.19 -27.36
C HIS A 116 25.57 11.90 -27.36
N ALA A 117 25.59 13.22 -27.16
CA ALA A 117 26.83 14.00 -27.10
C ALA A 117 27.68 13.73 -25.85
N SER A 118 27.08 13.33 -24.73
CA SER A 118 27.76 13.34 -23.42
C SER A 118 27.76 12.02 -22.67
N VAL A 119 26.88 11.06 -23.00
CA VAL A 119 26.73 9.80 -22.25
C VAL A 119 28.02 8.99 -22.22
N ALA A 120 28.76 8.92 -23.32
CA ALA A 120 30.02 8.18 -23.39
C ALA A 120 31.11 8.82 -22.52
N GLY A 121 31.21 10.15 -22.52
CA GLY A 121 32.13 10.88 -21.64
C GLY A 121 31.73 10.74 -20.16
N ALA A 122 30.44 10.89 -19.86
CA ALA A 122 29.88 10.81 -18.52
C ALA A 122 30.12 9.44 -17.88
N LEU A 123 30.03 8.35 -18.65
CA LEU A 123 30.25 6.98 -18.19
C LEU A 123 31.68 6.47 -18.45
N SER A 124 32.60 7.32 -18.92
CA SER A 124 33.92 6.86 -19.34
C SER A 124 34.74 6.30 -18.17
N ALA A 125 35.33 5.12 -18.37
CA ALA A 125 36.20 4.45 -17.41
C ALA A 125 37.64 5.01 -17.43
N LYS A 126 37.87 6.33 -17.65
CA LYS A 126 39.22 6.93 -17.68
C LYS A 126 39.77 7.12 -16.26
N VAL A 127 40.83 6.37 -15.92
CA VAL A 127 41.49 6.41 -14.62
C VAL A 127 42.06 7.81 -14.40
N SER A 128 41.57 8.49 -13.36
CA SER A 128 42.24 9.69 -12.86
C SER A 128 43.63 9.29 -12.38
N GLN A 129 44.69 9.92 -12.89
CA GLN A 129 46.07 9.65 -12.45
C GLN A 129 46.26 9.92 -10.93
N ASP A 130 45.39 10.73 -10.33
CA ASP A 130 45.48 11.14 -8.92
C ASP A 130 44.58 10.37 -7.95
N THR A 131 43.67 9.53 -8.44
CA THR A 131 42.70 8.84 -7.59
C THR A 131 42.63 7.38 -8.02
N LYS A 132 43.19 6.48 -7.21
CA LYS A 132 43.20 5.01 -7.39
C LYS A 132 41.80 4.35 -7.36
N VAL A 133 40.75 5.04 -7.81
CA VAL A 133 39.38 4.55 -7.85
C VAL A 133 38.95 4.44 -9.31
N ALA A 134 38.45 3.26 -9.70
CA ALA A 134 37.98 3.01 -11.06
C ALA A 134 36.86 4.00 -11.47
N PRO A 135 36.73 4.40 -12.75
CA PRO A 135 36.11 5.69 -13.07
C PRO A 135 34.60 5.60 -13.30
N LEU A 136 34.09 4.38 -13.43
CA LEU A 136 32.67 4.08 -13.26
C LEU A 136 32.20 4.29 -11.81
N SER A 137 33.09 4.26 -10.82
CA SER A 137 32.70 4.40 -9.40
C SER A 137 31.94 5.70 -9.11
N GLY A 138 32.22 6.76 -9.87
CA GLY A 138 31.55 8.06 -9.74
C GLY A 138 30.15 8.12 -10.35
N ARG A 139 29.74 7.15 -11.18
CA ARG A 139 28.40 7.11 -11.81
C ARG A 139 27.59 5.86 -11.50
N MET A 140 28.25 4.79 -11.06
CA MET A 140 27.62 3.61 -10.48
C MET A 140 26.87 3.96 -9.18
N PRO A 141 25.93 3.10 -8.76
CA PRO A 141 25.27 3.23 -7.46
C PRO A 141 26.31 3.26 -6.34
N THR A 142 26.16 4.23 -5.45
CA THR A 142 27.00 4.43 -4.27
C THR A 142 26.43 3.69 -3.06
N LYS A 143 27.18 3.65 -1.96
CA LYS A 143 26.68 3.15 -0.67
C LYS A 143 25.39 3.86 -0.22
N ALA A 144 25.19 5.12 -0.59
CA ALA A 144 23.97 5.86 -0.27
C ALA A 144 22.77 5.33 -1.08
N ASP A 145 22.96 5.06 -2.38
CA ASP A 145 21.92 4.48 -3.24
C ASP A 145 21.45 3.12 -2.72
N TYR A 146 22.38 2.27 -2.29
CA TYR A 146 22.05 0.98 -1.69
C TYR A 146 21.33 1.10 -0.34
N LYS A 147 21.67 2.09 0.49
CA LYS A 147 20.97 2.37 1.74
C LYS A 147 19.53 2.86 1.50
N ILE A 148 19.34 3.76 0.53
CA ILE A 148 18.01 4.22 0.11
C ILE A 148 17.20 3.02 -0.39
N ARG A 149 17.79 2.19 -1.27
CA ARG A 149 17.17 0.96 -1.77
C ARG A 149 16.70 0.05 -0.64
N ALA A 150 17.59 -0.30 0.28
CA ALA A 150 17.26 -1.22 1.37
C ALA A 150 16.14 -0.68 2.28
N ARG A 151 16.14 0.64 2.54
CA ARG A 151 15.07 1.29 3.31
C ARG A 151 13.73 1.19 2.58
N GLU A 152 13.70 1.48 1.30
CA GLU A 152 12.48 1.42 0.49
C GLU A 152 11.96 -0.01 0.31
N GLU A 153 12.85 -0.98 0.10
CA GLU A 153 12.47 -2.40 0.02
C GLU A 153 11.87 -2.88 1.33
N ARG A 154 12.45 -2.50 2.47
CA ARG A 154 11.87 -2.79 3.78
C ARG A 154 10.50 -2.12 3.96
N ALA A 155 10.37 -0.85 3.59
CA ALA A 155 9.10 -0.13 3.67
C ALA A 155 8.03 -0.75 2.77
N ALA A 156 8.39 -1.26 1.59
CA ALA A 156 7.48 -1.95 0.68
C ALA A 156 7.02 -3.30 1.24
N LEU A 157 7.93 -4.09 1.84
CA LEU A 157 7.58 -5.34 2.50
C LEU A 157 6.65 -5.11 3.70
N GLU A 158 6.96 -4.10 4.51
CA GLU A 158 6.12 -3.69 5.65
C GLU A 158 4.76 -3.22 5.17
N PHE A 159 4.71 -2.45 4.09
CA PHE A 159 3.48 -1.99 3.48
C PHE A 159 2.61 -3.15 2.95
N ASP A 160 3.20 -4.11 2.22
CA ASP A 160 2.50 -5.28 1.71
C ASP A 160 1.96 -6.13 2.86
N TRP A 161 2.75 -6.34 3.92
CA TRP A 161 2.33 -7.07 5.12
C TRP A 161 1.16 -6.37 5.84
N ARG A 162 1.24 -5.06 6.10
CA ARG A 162 0.16 -4.28 6.74
C ARG A 162 -1.15 -4.41 5.96
N ARG A 163 -1.09 -4.33 4.63
CA ARG A 163 -2.26 -4.56 3.77
C ARG A 163 -2.78 -5.98 3.88
N GLY A 164 -1.90 -6.98 3.86
CA GLY A 164 -2.28 -8.39 3.96
C GLY A 164 -3.05 -8.69 5.24
N ILE A 165 -2.57 -8.18 6.38
CA ILE A 165 -3.22 -8.34 7.69
C ILE A 165 -4.60 -7.69 7.71
N VAL A 166 -4.70 -6.40 7.38
CA VAL A 166 -6.00 -5.68 7.42
C VAL A 166 -7.01 -6.32 6.46
N ASN A 167 -6.58 -6.72 5.27
CA ASN A 167 -7.42 -7.41 4.30
C ASN A 167 -7.96 -8.73 4.87
N SER A 168 -7.07 -9.58 5.39
CA SER A 168 -7.43 -10.89 5.94
C SER A 168 -8.42 -10.78 7.10
N VAL A 169 -8.28 -9.77 7.95
CA VAL A 169 -9.22 -9.53 9.05
C VAL A 169 -10.57 -9.01 8.54
N ILE A 170 -10.62 -8.10 7.56
CA ILE A 170 -11.89 -7.66 6.95
C ILE A 170 -12.68 -8.86 6.41
N VAL A 171 -12.00 -9.77 5.70
CA VAL A 171 -12.61 -11.00 5.19
C VAL A 171 -13.07 -11.91 6.32
N GLY A 172 -12.24 -12.09 7.35
CA GLY A 172 -12.57 -12.93 8.51
C GLY A 172 -13.79 -12.44 9.27
N ILE A 173 -13.91 -11.13 9.50
CA ILE A 173 -15.08 -10.53 10.17
C ILE A 173 -16.34 -10.73 9.35
N ALA A 174 -16.30 -10.45 8.05
CA ALA A 174 -17.44 -10.64 7.16
C ALA A 174 -17.86 -12.13 7.11
N ALA A 175 -16.90 -13.06 7.11
CA ALA A 175 -17.16 -14.49 7.15
C ALA A 175 -17.81 -14.92 8.48
N ALA A 176 -17.28 -14.46 9.62
CA ALA A 176 -17.79 -14.79 10.95
C ALA A 176 -19.24 -14.33 11.11
N LEU A 177 -19.56 -13.13 10.65
CA LEU A 177 -20.93 -12.60 10.70
C LEU A 177 -21.91 -13.37 9.80
N LYS A 178 -21.45 -13.85 8.63
CA LYS A 178 -22.29 -14.59 7.68
C LYS A 178 -22.55 -16.03 8.08
N GLN A 179 -21.52 -16.69 8.61
CA GLN A 179 -21.56 -18.11 8.96
C GLN A 179 -22.13 -18.34 10.36
N ASP A 180 -22.19 -17.28 11.17
CA ASP A 180 -22.59 -17.35 12.57
C ASP A 180 -21.68 -18.26 13.42
N GLU A 181 -20.43 -18.42 12.96
CA GLU A 181 -19.42 -19.27 13.56
C GLU A 181 -18.14 -18.49 13.83
N SER A 182 -17.29 -19.06 14.69
CA SER A 182 -15.98 -18.50 14.93
C SER A 182 -15.05 -18.78 13.74
N ILE A 183 -14.38 -17.74 13.24
CA ILE A 183 -13.48 -17.84 12.09
C ILE A 183 -12.04 -17.62 12.53
N ASP A 184 -11.17 -18.55 12.15
CA ASP A 184 -9.73 -18.41 12.31
C ASP A 184 -9.11 -17.70 11.09
N VAL A 185 -8.38 -16.63 11.37
CA VAL A 185 -7.56 -15.90 10.41
C VAL A 185 -6.09 -16.11 10.77
N GLU A 186 -5.30 -16.58 9.80
CA GLU A 186 -3.86 -16.63 9.96
C GLU A 186 -3.26 -15.23 9.79
N LEU A 187 -2.49 -14.79 10.78
CA LEU A 187 -1.77 -13.54 10.76
C LEU A 187 -0.34 -13.81 10.29
N GLU A 188 -0.04 -13.37 9.08
CA GLU A 188 1.29 -13.47 8.50
C GLU A 188 2.35 -12.82 9.41
N ALA A 189 3.54 -13.43 9.45
CA ALA A 189 4.65 -12.91 10.23
C ALA A 189 5.08 -11.53 9.70
N PRO A 190 5.32 -10.54 10.59
CA PRO A 190 5.84 -9.24 10.15
C PRO A 190 7.22 -9.40 9.48
N PRO A 191 7.62 -8.47 8.60
CA PRO A 191 8.90 -8.56 7.91
C PRO A 191 10.07 -8.78 8.87
N ALA A 192 11.02 -9.64 8.49
CA ALA A 192 12.15 -10.10 9.30
C ALA A 192 11.79 -11.01 10.51
N ARG A 193 10.56 -11.49 10.60
CA ARG A 193 10.14 -12.57 11.49
C ARG A 193 9.65 -13.77 10.68
N THR A 194 9.59 -14.92 11.34
CA THR A 194 9.09 -16.18 10.76
C THR A 194 7.91 -16.75 11.52
N GLU A 195 7.67 -16.25 12.74
CA GLU A 195 6.60 -16.72 13.60
C GLU A 195 5.29 -16.02 13.21
N THR A 196 4.29 -16.82 12.87
CA THR A 196 2.93 -16.36 12.61
C THR A 196 2.12 -16.31 13.90
N ALA A 197 0.98 -15.65 13.84
CA ALA A 197 -0.04 -15.71 14.88
C ALA A 197 -1.37 -16.12 14.25
N ARG A 198 -2.35 -16.46 15.08
CA ARG A 198 -3.71 -16.77 14.69
C ARG A 198 -4.66 -15.83 15.42
N LEU A 199 -5.60 -15.27 14.68
CA LEU A 199 -6.69 -14.47 15.20
C LEU A 199 -7.98 -15.26 15.02
N THR A 200 -8.61 -15.63 16.12
CA THR A 200 -9.96 -16.19 16.12
C THR A 200 -10.94 -15.04 16.32
N ILE A 201 -11.90 -14.90 15.41
CA ILE A 201 -12.93 -13.85 15.42
C ILE A 201 -14.25 -14.50 15.83
N ARG A 202 -14.95 -13.89 16.78
CA ARG A 202 -16.26 -14.36 17.25
C ARG A 202 -17.15 -13.17 17.61
N PHE A 203 -18.42 -13.25 17.26
CA PHE A 203 -19.45 -12.35 17.79
C PHE A 203 -20.10 -12.98 19.02
N GLU A 204 -20.35 -12.18 20.04
CA GLU A 204 -20.94 -12.62 21.32
C GLU A 204 -22.41 -12.22 21.37
N GLU A 205 -22.68 -10.91 21.33
CA GLU A 205 -24.00 -10.30 21.44
C GLU A 205 -24.12 -9.15 20.44
N HIS A 206 -25.32 -8.94 19.90
CA HIS A 206 -25.69 -7.75 19.13
C HIS A 206 -26.95 -7.17 19.76
N GLU A 207 -27.00 -5.85 19.94
CA GLU A 207 -28.28 -5.21 20.20
C GLU A 207 -29.19 -5.43 18.98
N GLN A 208 -30.48 -5.75 19.19
CA GLN A 208 -31.38 -5.79 18.05
C GLN A 208 -31.45 -4.40 17.41
N PRO A 209 -31.19 -4.25 16.10
CA PRO A 209 -31.31 -2.96 15.44
C PRO A 209 -32.77 -2.49 15.54
N ASP A 210 -32.97 -1.21 15.88
CA ASP A 210 -34.29 -0.61 16.05
C ASP A 210 -35.21 -0.97 14.87
N ALA A 211 -36.43 -1.39 15.18
CA ALA A 211 -37.41 -1.90 14.22
C ALA A 211 -37.95 -0.79 13.31
N LEU A 212 -37.13 -0.35 12.36
CA LEU A 212 -37.60 0.21 11.09
C LEU A 212 -37.34 -0.86 10.02
N SER A 213 -38.38 -1.21 9.28
CA SER A 213 -38.46 -2.43 8.45
C SER A 213 -37.50 -2.45 7.26
N ASP A 214 -36.81 -1.35 7.01
CA ASP A 214 -36.02 -1.10 5.81
C ASP A 214 -34.65 -0.61 6.30
N GLY A 215 -33.54 -1.19 5.82
CA GLY A 215 -32.15 -1.01 6.29
C GLY A 215 -31.66 0.43 6.49
N ALA A 216 -32.46 1.42 6.06
CA ALA A 216 -32.44 2.81 6.49
C ALA A 216 -32.34 3.00 8.03
N GLY A 217 -32.85 2.08 8.85
CA GLY A 217 -32.72 2.16 10.32
C GLY A 217 -31.26 2.18 10.80
N LEU A 218 -30.37 1.41 10.17
CA LEU A 218 -28.93 1.41 10.47
C LEU A 218 -28.22 2.68 9.98
N ALA A 219 -28.80 3.39 9.02
CA ALA A 219 -28.23 4.66 8.56
C ALA A 219 -28.29 5.75 9.65
N THR A 220 -29.07 5.55 10.72
CA THR A 220 -29.27 6.54 11.80
C THR A 220 -29.22 5.97 13.23
N SER A 221 -29.07 4.65 13.39
CA SER A 221 -29.12 3.99 14.71
C SER A 221 -27.74 3.91 15.37
N SER A 222 -27.71 4.05 16.70
CA SER A 222 -26.53 3.85 17.56
C SER A 222 -26.33 2.39 17.99
N SER A 223 -27.02 1.45 17.35
CA SER A 223 -26.98 0.04 17.72
C SER A 223 -25.61 -0.60 17.46
N ILE A 224 -25.18 -1.44 18.41
CA ILE A 224 -23.84 -1.99 18.49
C ILE A 224 -23.81 -3.53 18.58
N ALA A 225 -22.68 -4.09 18.14
CA ALA A 225 -22.32 -5.49 18.29
C ALA A 225 -21.06 -5.65 19.14
N THR A 226 -21.01 -6.68 19.97
CA THR A 226 -19.84 -7.07 20.74
C THR A 226 -19.11 -8.21 20.03
N MET A 227 -17.82 -7.99 19.78
CA MET A 227 -16.94 -8.92 19.10
C MET A 227 -15.74 -9.26 19.98
N GLU A 228 -15.43 -10.55 20.06
CA GLU A 228 -14.22 -11.11 20.66
C GLU A 228 -13.19 -11.40 19.56
N LEU A 229 -11.98 -10.91 19.78
CA LEU A 229 -10.78 -11.16 18.99
C LEU A 229 -9.78 -11.91 19.88
N ARG A 230 -9.69 -13.23 19.69
CA ARG A 230 -8.76 -14.07 20.46
C ARG A 230 -7.51 -14.36 19.65
N CYS A 231 -6.39 -13.84 20.10
CA CYS A 231 -5.08 -14.01 19.49
C CYS A 231 -4.32 -15.16 20.16
N SER A 232 -3.84 -16.10 19.36
CA SER A 232 -3.00 -17.21 19.82
C SER A 232 -1.76 -17.34 18.93
N GLY A 233 -0.66 -17.86 19.47
CA GLY A 233 0.54 -18.12 18.70
C GLY A 233 1.84 -17.96 19.50
N PRO A 234 2.97 -18.41 18.94
CA PRO A 234 4.25 -18.40 19.63
C PRO A 234 4.85 -17.00 19.84
N SER A 235 4.37 -15.98 19.12
CA SER A 235 4.97 -14.65 19.08
C SER A 235 4.02 -13.54 19.51
N GLN A 236 4.14 -13.10 20.77
CA GLN A 236 3.41 -11.91 21.25
C GLN A 236 3.69 -10.68 20.40
N ARG A 237 4.91 -10.52 19.89
CA ARG A 237 5.26 -9.39 19.01
C ARG A 237 4.53 -9.41 17.67
N ALA A 238 4.27 -10.59 17.10
CA ALA A 238 3.50 -10.70 15.86
C ALA A 238 2.02 -10.35 16.11
N VAL A 239 1.50 -10.79 17.26
CA VAL A 239 0.15 -10.43 17.72
C VAL A 239 0.03 -8.92 17.91
N ASP A 240 0.94 -8.30 18.68
CA ASP A 240 0.94 -6.85 18.93
C ASP A 240 1.02 -6.05 17.63
N ALA A 241 1.90 -6.47 16.71
CA ALA A 241 2.06 -5.79 15.42
C ALA A 241 0.80 -5.88 14.57
N ALA A 242 0.14 -7.04 14.50
CA ALA A 242 -1.10 -7.19 13.75
C ALA A 242 -2.23 -6.34 14.34
N LEU A 243 -2.36 -6.31 15.67
CA LEU A 243 -3.40 -5.54 16.34
C LEU A 243 -3.22 -4.02 16.21
N GLN A 244 -1.98 -3.54 16.16
CA GLN A 244 -1.70 -2.12 15.88
C GLN A 244 -2.25 -1.68 14.52
N GLU A 245 -2.36 -2.59 13.55
CA GLU A 245 -2.93 -2.30 12.24
C GLU A 245 -4.44 -2.53 12.19
N VAL A 246 -4.93 -3.53 12.92
CA VAL A 246 -6.33 -3.97 12.86
C VAL A 246 -7.25 -3.12 13.74
N LEU A 247 -6.88 -2.88 15.00
CA LEU A 247 -7.77 -2.23 15.96
C LEU A 247 -8.22 -0.83 15.52
N PRO A 248 -7.35 0.06 14.99
CA PRO A 248 -7.77 1.37 14.51
C PRO A 248 -8.77 1.32 13.35
N VAL A 249 -8.80 0.20 12.61
CA VAL A 249 -9.79 -0.02 11.55
C VAL A 249 -11.13 -0.39 12.12
N LEU A 250 -11.18 -1.10 13.25
CA LEU A 250 -12.42 -1.65 13.81
C LEU A 250 -13.06 -0.74 14.86
N GLN A 251 -12.25 -0.13 15.70
CA GLN A 251 -12.68 0.72 16.80
C GLN A 251 -11.62 1.81 17.03
N SER A 252 -11.93 3.06 16.65
CA SER A 252 -10.99 4.16 16.80
C SER A 252 -10.97 4.72 18.23
N ASP A 253 -12.08 4.58 18.96
CA ASP A 253 -12.16 4.92 20.37
C ASP A 253 -11.59 3.78 21.23
N GLN A 254 -10.37 3.97 21.71
CA GLN A 254 -9.67 3.00 22.54
C GLN A 254 -10.36 2.72 23.88
N SER A 255 -11.29 3.57 24.33
CA SER A 255 -12.05 3.32 25.56
C SER A 255 -13.06 2.17 25.42
N GLY A 256 -13.44 1.82 24.18
CA GLY A 256 -14.31 0.68 23.87
C GLY A 256 -13.58 -0.64 23.64
N ILE A 257 -12.31 -0.73 24.06
CA ILE A 257 -11.47 -1.93 23.90
C ILE A 257 -11.10 -2.45 25.29
N ASP A 258 -11.57 -3.65 25.62
CA ASP A 258 -11.13 -4.39 26.80
C ASP A 258 -10.21 -5.55 26.37
N ALA A 259 -9.06 -5.69 27.01
CA ALA A 259 -8.06 -6.67 26.65
C ALA A 259 -7.55 -7.41 27.89
N HIS A 260 -7.58 -8.74 27.84
CA HIS A 260 -7.08 -9.58 28.92
C HIS A 260 -6.38 -10.82 28.37
N TYR A 261 -5.60 -11.48 29.21
CA TYR A 261 -4.99 -12.77 28.90
C TYR A 261 -5.81 -13.89 29.54
N ASP A 262 -6.11 -14.94 28.78
CA ASP A 262 -6.72 -16.15 29.33
C ASP A 262 -5.69 -16.99 30.10
N LEU A 263 -6.17 -18.04 30.78
CA LEU A 263 -5.30 -18.95 31.54
C LEU A 263 -4.33 -19.76 30.66
N ALA A 264 -4.58 -19.85 29.36
CA ALA A 264 -3.70 -20.48 28.38
C ALA A 264 -2.65 -19.50 27.82
N GLY A 265 -2.69 -18.23 28.22
CA GLY A 265 -1.78 -17.18 27.76
C GLY A 265 -2.14 -16.58 26.40
N ASN A 266 -3.33 -16.87 25.88
CA ASN A 266 -3.85 -16.21 24.68
C ASN A 266 -4.37 -14.82 25.07
N MET A 267 -4.22 -13.86 24.16
CA MET A 267 -4.80 -12.54 24.38
C MET A 267 -6.22 -12.51 23.82
N SER A 268 -7.17 -12.13 24.64
CA SER A 268 -8.56 -11.89 24.25
C SER A 268 -8.84 -10.40 24.26
N ILE A 269 -9.40 -9.90 23.18
CA ILE A 269 -9.79 -8.49 23.02
C ILE A 269 -11.28 -8.43 22.73
N TRP A 270 -11.98 -7.67 23.55
CA TRP A 270 -13.40 -7.43 23.44
C TRP A 270 -13.60 -6.01 22.97
N LEU A 271 -14.34 -5.85 21.89
CA LEU A 271 -14.67 -4.55 21.38
C LEU A 271 -16.13 -4.46 20.94
N THR A 272 -16.67 -3.28 21.14
CA THR A 272 -17.97 -2.88 20.62
C THR A 272 -17.78 -2.25 19.24
N VAL A 273 -18.56 -2.65 18.25
CA VAL A 273 -18.52 -2.14 16.88
C VAL A 273 -19.92 -1.74 16.44
N SER A 274 -20.09 -0.58 15.80
CA SER A 274 -21.42 -0.21 15.29
C SER A 274 -21.85 -1.11 14.14
N HIS A 275 -23.15 -1.29 13.97
CA HIS A 275 -23.68 -1.99 12.81
C HIS A 275 -23.40 -1.28 11.48
N ALA A 276 -23.27 0.06 11.49
CA ALA A 276 -22.84 0.81 10.31
C ALA A 276 -21.42 0.42 9.87
N LYS A 277 -20.53 0.20 10.84
CA LYS A 277 -19.18 -0.30 10.57
C LYS A 277 -19.17 -1.73 10.06
N LEU A 278 -19.97 -2.61 10.65
CA LEU A 278 -20.14 -3.97 10.13
C LEU A 278 -20.66 -3.95 8.69
N ALA A 279 -21.61 -3.07 8.36
CA ALA A 279 -22.11 -2.91 7.00
C ALA A 279 -21.00 -2.45 6.03
N GLN A 280 -20.13 -1.53 6.44
CA GLN A 280 -18.96 -1.13 5.66
C GLN A 280 -17.97 -2.31 5.44
N ILE A 281 -17.72 -3.13 6.46
CA ILE A 281 -16.81 -4.28 6.38
C ILE A 281 -17.40 -5.36 5.46
N VAL A 282 -18.69 -5.67 5.60
CA VAL A 282 -19.39 -6.62 4.73
C VAL A 282 -19.43 -6.13 3.29
N ALA A 283 -19.71 -4.84 3.07
CA ALA A 283 -19.62 -4.25 1.73
C ALA A 283 -18.21 -4.37 1.17
N ALA A 284 -17.19 -4.00 1.94
CA ALA A 284 -15.81 -4.05 1.51
C ALA A 284 -15.41 -5.46 1.05
N ALA A 285 -15.75 -6.48 1.83
CA ALA A 285 -15.39 -7.87 1.55
C ALA A 285 -16.00 -8.44 0.25
N GLU A 286 -17.11 -7.90 -0.24
CA GLU A 286 -17.90 -8.47 -1.36
C GLU A 286 -17.80 -7.69 -2.67
N LEU A 287 -17.41 -6.42 -2.60
CA LEU A 287 -17.31 -5.59 -3.80
C LEU A 287 -16.12 -6.03 -4.68
N ASP A 288 -16.16 -5.70 -5.96
CA ASP A 288 -14.99 -5.76 -6.85
C ASP A 288 -14.29 -4.39 -6.92
N ASP A 289 -13.04 -4.32 -7.39
CA ASP A 289 -12.21 -3.09 -7.40
C ASP A 289 -12.11 -2.35 -8.75
N PRO A 290 -13.05 -1.46 -9.13
CA PRO A 290 -12.86 -0.56 -10.25
C PRO A 290 -12.22 0.75 -9.79
N GLN A 291 -10.93 0.75 -9.42
CA GLN A 291 -10.19 1.99 -9.14
C GLN A 291 -9.75 2.65 -10.44
N VAL A 292 -10.52 3.61 -10.94
CA VAL A 292 -10.16 4.42 -12.13
C VAL A 292 -10.15 5.90 -11.75
N GLY A 293 -8.99 6.54 -11.92
CA GLY A 293 -8.79 7.99 -11.79
C GLY A 293 -8.87 8.51 -10.35
N ILE A 294 -7.74 8.58 -9.66
CA ILE A 294 -7.64 9.11 -8.29
C ILE A 294 -7.64 10.65 -8.36
N PRO A 295 -8.58 11.36 -7.71
CA PRO A 295 -8.55 12.82 -7.63
C PRO A 295 -7.49 13.29 -6.62
N ASP A 296 -6.90 14.44 -6.93
CA ASP A 296 -5.81 15.05 -6.16
C ASP A 296 -6.24 15.67 -4.82
N GLU A 297 -7.55 15.88 -4.59
CA GLU A 297 -8.08 16.56 -3.40
C GLU A 297 -8.88 15.65 -2.47
N ALA A 298 -8.64 15.80 -1.16
CA ALA A 298 -9.39 15.14 -0.11
C ALA A 298 -10.71 15.87 0.14
N ILE A 299 -11.83 15.26 -0.26
CA ILE A 299 -13.16 15.77 0.07
C ILE A 299 -13.59 15.20 1.42
N THR A 300 -14.04 16.07 2.32
CA THR A 300 -14.61 15.65 3.60
C THR A 300 -15.94 14.94 3.37
N PRO A 301 -16.10 13.67 3.79
CA PRO A 301 -17.35 12.96 3.63
C PRO A 301 -18.42 13.53 4.56
N THR A 302 -19.66 13.59 4.07
CA THR A 302 -20.87 13.90 4.85
C THR A 302 -21.69 12.66 5.18
N HIS A 303 -21.31 11.50 4.64
CA HIS A 303 -21.96 10.21 4.84
C HIS A 303 -20.89 9.12 4.97
N LEU A 304 -21.25 8.00 5.57
CA LEU A 304 -20.46 6.76 5.55
C LEU A 304 -20.63 6.09 4.20
N HIS A 305 -19.54 5.95 3.47
CA HIS A 305 -19.56 5.41 2.11
C HIS A 305 -19.01 3.98 2.07
N TYR A 306 -19.60 3.14 1.22
CA TYR A 306 -19.08 1.81 0.91
C TYR A 306 -17.94 1.90 -0.09
N VAL A 307 -16.92 1.10 0.14
CA VAL A 307 -15.68 1.07 -0.61
C VAL A 307 -15.25 -0.38 -0.75
N HIS A 308 -14.56 -0.71 -1.83
CA HIS A 308 -13.99 -2.04 -1.99
C HIS A 308 -12.89 -2.31 -0.94
N ARG A 309 -12.75 -3.57 -0.50
CA ARG A 309 -11.73 -4.02 0.46
C ARG A 309 -10.32 -3.60 0.10
N ASP A 310 -9.83 -3.92 -1.09
CA ASP A 310 -8.43 -3.60 -1.43
C ASP A 310 -8.21 -2.08 -1.52
N GLY A 311 -9.24 -1.34 -1.92
CA GLY A 311 -9.25 0.13 -1.93
C GLY A 311 -9.23 0.71 -0.52
N LEU A 312 -10.08 0.21 0.39
CA LEU A 312 -10.16 0.60 1.80
C LEU A 312 -8.85 0.29 2.53
N THR A 313 -8.38 -0.95 2.43
CA THR A 313 -7.12 -1.40 3.02
C THR A 313 -5.96 -0.53 2.54
N ARG A 314 -5.88 -0.27 1.23
CA ARG A 314 -4.86 0.63 0.68
C ARG A 314 -5.00 2.04 1.24
N ALA A 315 -6.21 2.59 1.30
CA ALA A 315 -6.46 3.95 1.77
C ALA A 315 -6.15 4.14 3.26
N VAL A 316 -6.51 3.17 4.11
CA VAL A 316 -6.17 3.15 5.53
C VAL A 316 -4.65 3.07 5.74
N VAL A 317 -3.97 2.16 5.05
CA VAL A 317 -2.52 1.96 5.23
C VAL A 317 -1.70 3.09 4.58
N GLN A 318 -2.17 3.67 3.47
CA GLN A 318 -1.47 4.74 2.73
C GLN A 318 -1.89 6.17 3.12
N GLY A 319 -3.00 6.34 3.83
CA GLY A 319 -3.61 7.66 4.04
C GLY A 319 -4.03 8.34 2.73
N ARG A 320 -4.50 7.57 1.73
CA ARG A 320 -4.87 8.06 0.40
C ARG A 320 -6.38 8.05 0.17
N SER A 321 -6.82 8.80 -0.84
CA SER A 321 -8.22 8.82 -1.24
C SER A 321 -8.64 7.48 -1.84
N VAL A 322 -9.92 7.12 -1.64
CA VAL A 322 -10.57 5.93 -2.19
C VAL A 322 -11.89 6.33 -2.83
N ARG A 323 -12.23 5.64 -3.93
CA ARG A 323 -13.53 5.77 -4.58
C ARG A 323 -14.57 4.91 -3.87
N SER A 324 -15.67 5.52 -3.46
CA SER A 324 -16.82 4.79 -2.98
C SER A 324 -17.63 4.17 -4.11
N VAL A 325 -18.51 3.23 -3.75
CA VAL A 325 -19.49 2.61 -4.65
C VAL A 325 -20.36 3.65 -5.35
N CYS A 326 -20.75 4.74 -4.66
CA CYS A 326 -21.55 5.81 -5.29
C CYS A 326 -20.71 6.72 -6.21
N GLY A 327 -19.38 6.57 -6.21
CA GLY A 327 -18.43 7.32 -7.02
C GLY A 327 -17.80 8.51 -6.30
N PHE A 328 -18.15 8.75 -5.04
CA PHE A 328 -17.58 9.82 -4.22
C PHE A 328 -16.16 9.46 -3.75
N TRP A 329 -15.26 10.43 -3.78
CA TRP A 329 -13.87 10.23 -3.38
C TRP A 329 -13.58 10.89 -2.04
N PHE A 330 -12.95 10.16 -1.14
CA PHE A 330 -12.60 10.67 0.19
C PHE A 330 -11.39 9.94 0.75
N VAL A 331 -10.70 10.55 1.72
CA VAL A 331 -9.69 9.87 2.53
C VAL A 331 -10.39 9.33 3.77
N PRO A 332 -10.26 8.04 4.12
CA PRO A 332 -10.85 7.47 5.33
C PRO A 332 -10.14 7.99 6.59
N THR A 333 -10.46 9.22 7.00
CA THR A 333 -9.90 9.88 8.18
C THR A 333 -10.87 9.91 9.37
N LYS A 334 -12.13 9.56 9.13
CA LYS A 334 -13.20 9.45 10.12
C LYS A 334 -13.69 8.01 10.16
N ASP A 335 -14.00 7.54 11.35
CA ASP A 335 -14.63 6.26 11.59
C ASP A 335 -16.17 6.40 11.65
N ASP A 336 -16.85 5.33 12.03
CA ASP A 336 -18.29 5.29 12.27
C ASP A 336 -18.73 6.10 13.51
N GLY A 337 -17.83 6.36 14.47
CA GLY A 337 -18.07 7.21 15.64
C GLY A 337 -18.31 8.69 15.32
N CYS A 338 -18.10 9.12 14.08
CA CYS A 338 -18.34 10.50 13.66
C CYS A 338 -19.82 10.90 13.51
N GLY A 339 -20.76 9.96 13.74
CA GLY A 339 -22.20 10.21 13.72
C GLY A 339 -22.78 10.52 12.34
N LEU A 340 -22.05 10.18 11.27
CA LEU A 340 -22.51 10.36 9.90
C LEU A 340 -23.43 9.19 9.49
N PRO A 341 -24.50 9.46 8.73
CA PRO A 341 -25.37 8.40 8.25
C PRO A 341 -24.75 7.62 7.09
N ILE A 342 -25.19 6.38 6.88
CA ILE A 342 -24.81 5.59 5.69
C ILE A 342 -25.29 6.30 4.42
N CYS A 343 -24.44 6.35 3.39
CA CYS A 343 -24.78 6.97 2.11
C CYS A 343 -25.91 6.20 1.41
N PRO A 344 -27.09 6.83 1.15
CA PRO A 344 -28.22 6.14 0.54
C PRO A 344 -27.91 5.57 -0.86
N ALA A 345 -27.10 6.27 -1.65
CA ALA A 345 -26.70 5.81 -2.98
C ALA A 345 -25.71 4.64 -2.94
N CYS A 346 -24.94 4.50 -1.85
CA CYS A 346 -24.11 3.30 -1.64
C CYS A 346 -25.01 2.11 -1.27
N GLU A 347 -25.95 2.32 -0.35
CA GLU A 347 -26.89 1.28 0.11
C GLU A 347 -27.82 0.81 -1.01
N GLU A 348 -28.32 1.71 -1.87
CA GLU A 348 -29.15 1.34 -3.03
C GLU A 348 -28.40 0.43 -4.02
N ARG A 349 -27.10 0.69 -4.23
CA ARG A 349 -26.27 -0.12 -5.15
C ARG A 349 -25.84 -1.43 -4.53
N TRP A 350 -25.60 -1.43 -3.22
CA TRP A 350 -25.18 -2.60 -2.46
C TRP A 350 -25.77 -2.55 -1.05
N PRO A 351 -26.88 -3.27 -0.79
CA PRO A 351 -27.67 -3.13 0.44
C PRO A 351 -27.02 -3.85 1.62
N ALA A 352 -25.81 -3.44 1.98
CA ALA A 352 -25.01 -4.07 3.01
C ALA A 352 -25.57 -3.79 4.40
N ALA A 353 -26.17 -2.62 4.64
CA ALA A 353 -26.83 -2.36 5.92
C ALA A 353 -27.99 -3.33 6.11
N GLN A 354 -28.86 -3.48 5.11
CA GLN A 354 -29.95 -4.46 5.18
C GLN A 354 -29.42 -5.89 5.40
N LEU A 355 -28.37 -6.28 4.68
CA LEU A 355 -27.75 -7.60 4.84
C LEU A 355 -27.27 -7.83 6.28
N VAL A 356 -26.59 -6.85 6.89
CA VAL A 356 -26.14 -6.94 8.29
C VAL A 356 -27.33 -7.06 9.24
N VAL A 357 -28.40 -6.28 9.05
CA VAL A 357 -29.64 -6.42 9.83
C VAL A 357 -30.18 -7.85 9.74
N ASP A 358 -30.26 -8.40 8.53
CA ASP A 358 -30.81 -9.73 8.31
C ASP A 358 -29.95 -10.83 8.94
N LEU A 359 -28.62 -10.71 8.86
CA LEU A 359 -27.68 -11.63 9.51
C LEU A 359 -27.83 -11.61 11.03
N ILE A 360 -27.89 -10.42 11.62
CA ILE A 360 -28.07 -10.26 13.07
C ILE A 360 -29.41 -10.83 13.50
N ARG A 361 -30.51 -10.48 12.81
CA ARG A 361 -31.86 -10.98 13.14
C ARG A 361 -31.94 -12.50 13.09
N ARG A 362 -31.31 -13.14 12.10
CA ARG A 362 -31.29 -14.61 11.99
C ARG A 362 -30.69 -15.25 13.22
N ARG A 363 -29.58 -14.70 13.74
CA ARG A 363 -28.93 -15.20 14.95
C ARG A 363 -29.84 -15.14 16.19
N TYR A 364 -30.65 -14.09 16.32
CA TYR A 364 -31.62 -13.95 17.42
C TYR A 364 -32.94 -14.72 17.23
N SER A 365 -33.22 -15.23 16.04
CA SER A 365 -34.48 -15.94 15.74
C SER A 365 -34.40 -17.46 15.96
N VAL A 366 -33.29 -17.95 16.51
CA VAL A 366 -33.02 -19.39 16.73
C VAL A 366 -33.13 -19.78 18.23
N GLU A 367 -33.51 -18.85 19.10
CA GLU A 367 -34.07 -19.19 20.43
C GLU A 367 -35.55 -19.57 20.34
#